data_AF-A0A4Y2I236-F1
#
_entry.id   AF-A0A4Y2I236-F1
#
_cell.length_a   1.000
_cell.length_b   1.000
_cell.length_c   1.000
_cell.angle_alpha   90.00
_cell.angle_beta   90.00
_cell.angle_gamma   90.00
#
_symmetry.space_group_name_H-M   'P 1'
#
loop_
_entity.id
_entity.type
_entity.pdbx_description
1 polymer ?
#
loop_
_entity_poly.entity_id
_entity_poly.type
_entity_poly.pdbx_seq_one_letter_code
_entity_poly.pdbx_strand_id
1 'polypeptide(L)'
;MVDSMVNNSLTFSKLNDDNWRHWKFNMEMLLCYEGLFGFIEGTEEEPTGDKVSEKDKIEFRRHKQKAISTIVMGINEEQQNLILV
;
A
#
# COMPACT_ATOMS: atom_id res chain seq x y z
N MET A 1 4.61 18.34 -23.69
CA MET A 1 5.43 17.72 -22.63
C MET A 1 4.96 16.29 -22.54
N VAL A 2 5.86 15.33 -22.68
CA VAL A 2 5.51 13.92 -22.59
C VAL A 2 4.92 13.71 -21.21
N ASP A 3 3.62 13.42 -21.14
CA ASP A 3 3.06 12.74 -19.99
C ASP A 3 3.84 11.45 -19.88
N SER A 4 4.87 11.49 -19.04
CA SER A 4 5.45 10.31 -18.44
C SER A 4 4.26 9.65 -17.75
N MET A 5 3.61 8.74 -18.47
CA MET A 5 2.96 7.59 -17.87
C MET A 5 4.04 6.98 -17.00
N VAL A 6 4.13 7.46 -15.75
CA VAL A 6 4.91 6.82 -14.72
C VAL A 6 4.30 5.44 -14.70
N ASN A 7 5.07 4.50 -15.21
CA ASN A 7 4.71 3.11 -15.23
C ASN A 7 4.52 2.75 -13.75
N ASN A 8 3.28 2.80 -13.26
CA ASN A 8 2.85 2.35 -11.92
C ASN A 8 3.02 0.82 -11.78
N SER A 9 3.94 0.25 -12.56
CA SER A 9 4.39 -1.11 -12.43
C SER A 9 5.32 -1.14 -11.24
N LEU A 10 4.96 -1.95 -10.26
CA LEU A 10 5.90 -2.39 -9.25
C LEU A 10 7.17 -2.93 -9.94
N THR A 11 8.32 -2.67 -9.32
CA THR A 11 9.63 -3.08 -9.85
C THR A 11 9.91 -4.57 -9.65
N PHE A 12 8.97 -5.30 -9.03
CA PHE A 12 9.03 -6.72 -8.75
C PHE A 12 7.75 -7.42 -9.22
N SER A 13 7.83 -8.73 -9.44
CA SER A 13 6.71 -9.56 -9.87
C SER A 13 5.55 -9.47 -8.89
N LYS A 14 4.33 -9.33 -9.42
CA LYS A 14 3.10 -9.44 -8.64
C LYS A 14 2.98 -10.81 -7.97
N LEU A 15 2.24 -10.87 -6.87
CA LEU A 15 1.99 -12.11 -6.14
C LEU A 15 1.31 -13.11 -7.06
N ASN A 16 1.82 -14.34 -7.03
CA ASN A 16 1.28 -15.51 -7.70
C ASN A 16 1.40 -16.73 -6.76
N ASP A 17 1.17 -17.94 -7.29
CA ASP A 17 1.18 -19.17 -6.49
C ASP A 17 2.59 -19.65 -6.10
N ASP A 18 3.66 -19.13 -6.70
CA ASP A 18 5.03 -19.60 -6.53
C ASP A 18 6.00 -18.62 -5.84
N ASN A 19 5.62 -17.34 -5.71
CA ASN A 19 6.56 -16.29 -5.33
C ASN A 19 6.29 -15.60 -3.98
N TRP A 20 5.36 -16.13 -3.16
CA TRP A 20 4.92 -15.50 -1.90
C TRP A 20 6.05 -14.91 -1.04
N ARG A 21 7.11 -15.67 -0.78
CA ARG A 21 8.22 -15.21 0.09
C ARG A 21 8.96 -14.01 -0.49
N HIS A 22 9.21 -14.02 -1.80
CA HIS A 22 9.93 -12.95 -2.48
C HIS A 22 9.04 -11.71 -2.62
N TRP A 23 7.78 -11.92 -2.99
CA TRP A 23 6.78 -10.85 -3.06
C TRP A 23 6.59 -10.16 -1.69
N LYS A 24 6.42 -10.94 -0.62
CA LYS A 24 6.24 -10.42 0.74
C LYS A 24 7.39 -9.52 1.14
N PHE A 25 8.63 -10.00 0.98
CA PHE A 25 9.83 -9.21 1.30
C PHE A 25 9.87 -7.89 0.51
N ASN A 26 9.68 -7.93 -0.81
CA ASN A 26 9.73 -6.73 -1.63
C ASN A 26 8.59 -5.75 -1.31
N MET A 27 7.38 -6.26 -1.03
CA MET A 27 6.23 -5.45 -0.65
C MET A 27 6.46 -4.78 0.71
N GLU A 28 7.00 -5.51 1.69
CA GLU A 28 7.39 -4.94 2.99
C GLU A 28 8.44 -3.84 2.81
N MET A 29 9.49 -4.07 2.02
CA MET A 29 10.52 -3.05 1.75
C MET A 29 9.96 -1.82 1.03
N LEU A 30 9.03 -2.00 0.10
CA LEU A 30 8.35 -0.90 -0.58
C LEU A 30 7.51 -0.07 0.41
N LEU A 31 6.71 -0.73 1.25
CA LEU A 31 5.88 -0.03 2.24
C LEU A 31 6.74 0.67 3.31
N CYS A 32 7.88 0.08 3.71
CA CYS A 32 8.86 0.75 4.57
C CYS A 32 9.44 1.99 3.89
N TYR A 33 9.86 1.87 2.63
CA TYR A 33 10.41 2.98 1.86
C TYR A 33 9.41 4.14 1.70
N GLU A 34 8.13 3.82 1.51
CA GLU A 34 7.04 4.80 1.37
C GLU A 34 6.50 5.34 2.71
N GLY A 35 7.00 4.85 3.85
CA GLY A 35 6.50 5.22 5.18
C GLY A 35 5.06 4.75 5.45
N LEU A 36 4.65 3.63 4.83
CA LEU A 36 3.30 3.06 4.91
C LEU A 36 3.23 1.79 5.75
N PHE A 37 4.37 1.23 6.15
CA PHE A 37 4.44 -0.10 6.78
C PHE A 37 3.67 -0.19 8.10
N GLY A 38 3.66 0.87 8.91
CA GLY A 38 2.92 0.90 10.17
C GLY A 38 1.41 0.69 10.01
N PHE A 39 0.83 1.03 8.85
CA PHE A 39 -0.59 0.74 8.57
C PHE A 39 -0.87 -0.75 8.44
N ILE A 40 0.13 -1.54 8.05
CA ILE A 40 0.02 -3.00 7.92
C ILE A 40 0.31 -3.68 9.26
N GLU A 41 1.25 -3.14 10.03
CA GLU A 41 1.52 -3.61 11.40
C GLU A 41 0.42 -3.21 12.39
N GLY A 42 -0.47 -2.29 12.01
CA GLY A 42 -1.51 -1.76 12.88
C GLY A 42 -0.96 -0.83 13.97
N THR A 43 0.23 -0.29 13.78
CA THR A 43 0.89 0.65 14.71
C THR A 43 0.57 2.11 14.41
N GLU A 44 0.01 2.40 13.23
CA GLU A 44 -0.47 3.74 12.87
C GLU A 44 -1.83 4.01 13.53
N GLU A 45 -1.86 5.00 14.40
CA GLU A 45 -3.07 5.43 15.10
C GLU A 45 -3.70 6.64 14.39
N GLU A 46 -5.02 6.65 14.26
CA GLU A 46 -5.72 7.81 13.72
C GLU A 46 -5.45 9.03 14.61
N PRO A 47 -5.06 10.18 14.05
CA PRO A 47 -4.79 11.35 14.87
C PRO A 47 -6.06 11.78 15.60
N THR A 48 -5.99 11.85 16.93
CA THR A 48 -7.10 12.24 17.82
C THR A 48 -6.74 13.44 18.70
N GLY A 49 -7.77 14.21 19.11
CA GLY A 49 -7.64 15.34 20.03
C GLY A 49 -8.12 16.69 19.46
N ASP A 50 -8.30 17.67 20.35
CA ASP A 50 -8.92 18.97 20.05
C ASP A 50 -8.11 19.84 19.08
N LYS A 51 -6.82 19.53 18.89
CA LYS A 51 -5.91 20.26 18.00
C LYS A 51 -5.70 19.58 16.64
N VAL A 52 -6.30 18.41 16.42
CA VAL A 52 -6.18 17.69 15.15
C VAL A 52 -7.04 18.38 14.11
N SER A 53 -6.42 18.77 13.00
CA SER A 53 -7.15 19.39 11.90
C SER A 53 -7.86 18.33 11.04
N GLU A 54 -8.92 18.72 10.35
CA GLU A 54 -9.54 17.86 9.34
C GLU A 54 -8.57 17.46 8.23
N LYS A 55 -7.57 18.31 7.94
CA LYS A 55 -6.51 18.01 7.00
C LYS A 55 -5.69 16.80 7.45
N ASP A 56 -5.30 16.72 8.72
CA ASP A 56 -4.52 15.61 9.26
C ASP A 56 -5.29 14.28 9.15
N LYS A 57 -6.59 14.30 9.43
CA LYS A 57 -7.47 13.12 9.28
C LYS A 57 -7.60 12.68 7.82
N ILE A 58 -7.72 13.63 6.89
CA ILE A 58 -7.76 13.34 5.46
C ILE A 58 -6.43 12.73 5.00
N GLU A 59 -5.30 13.28 5.42
CA GLU A 59 -3.98 12.76 5.08
C GLU A 59 -3.76 11.36 5.65
N PHE A 60 -4.17 11.11 6.89
CA PHE A 60 -4.14 9.77 7.50
C PHE A 60 -4.94 8.76 6.68
N ARG A 61 -6.20 9.08 6.33
CA ARG A 61 -7.04 8.21 5.48
C ARG A 61 -6.41 7.98 4.11
N ARG A 62 -5.81 9.01 3.52
CA ARG A 62 -5.11 8.92 2.23
C ARG A 62 -3.92 7.98 2.30
N HIS A 63 -3.10 8.05 3.35
CA HIS A 63 -1.97 7.13 3.54
C HIS A 63 -2.42 5.70 3.80
N LYS A 64 -3.47 5.49 4.61
CA LYS A 64 -4.09 4.18 4.79
C LYS A 64 -4.58 3.59 3.46
N GLN A 65 -5.30 4.37 2.66
CA GLN A 65 -5.76 3.95 1.34
C GLN A 65 -4.59 3.65 0.39
N LYS A 66 -3.52 4.44 0.44
CA LYS A 66 -2.30 4.22 -0.34
C LYS A 66 -1.63 2.90 0.05
N ALA A 67 -1.49 2.59 1.34
CA ALA A 67 -0.91 1.33 1.81
C ALA A 67 -1.67 0.12 1.27
N ILE A 68 -3.00 0.15 1.41
CA ILE A 68 -3.88 -0.93 0.95
C ILE A 68 -3.83 -1.07 -0.58
N SER A 69 -3.94 0.04 -1.32
CA SER A 69 -3.95 -0.01 -2.78
C SER A 69 -2.60 -0.47 -3.35
N THR A 70 -1.48 -0.09 -2.74
CA THR A 70 -0.15 -0.59 -3.11
C THR A 70 -0.05 -2.11 -3.00
N ILE A 71 -0.57 -2.69 -1.90
CA ILE A 71 -0.62 -4.15 -1.73
C ILE A 71 -1.48 -4.79 -2.81
N VAL A 72 -2.71 -4.30 -3.01
CA VAL A 72 -3.67 -4.86 -3.96
C VAL A 72 -3.13 -4.80 -5.40
N MET A 73 -2.53 -3.68 -5.81
CA MET A 73 -1.90 -3.54 -7.13
C MET A 73 -0.74 -4.52 -7.33
N GLY A 74 -0.13 -4.99 -6.24
CA GLY A 74 0.91 -6.00 -6.25
C GLY A 74 0.45 -7.44 -6.33
N ILE A 75 -0.84 -7.71 -6.42
CA ILE A 75 -1.38 -9.07 -6.49
C ILE A 75 -1.89 -9.33 -7.90
N ASN A 76 -1.70 -10.54 -8.43
CA ASN A 76 -2.27 -10.90 -9.72
C ASN A 76 -3.80 -10.90 -9.66
N GLU A 77 -4.45 -10.51 -10.76
CA GLU A 77 -5.91 -10.35 -10.83
C GLU A 77 -6.67 -11.61 -10.41
N GLU A 78 -6.17 -12.80 -10.80
CA GLU A 78 -6.75 -14.09 -10.41
C GLU A 78 -6.79 -14.28 -8.89
N GLN A 79 -5.78 -13.78 -8.18
CA GLN A 79 -5.68 -13.86 -6.72
C GLN A 79 -6.34 -12.69 -6.00
N GLN A 80 -6.54 -11.53 -6.65
CA GLN A 80 -7.25 -10.39 -6.07
C GLN A 80 -8.71 -10.73 -5.69
N ASN A 81 -9.35 -11.61 -6.48
CA ASN A 81 -10.71 -12.09 -6.21
C ASN A 81 -10.85 -12.84 -4.87
N LEU A 82 -9.75 -13.33 -4.31
CA LEU A 82 -9.74 -14.02 -3.01
C LEU A 82 -9.70 -13.07 -1.81
N ILE A 83 -9.39 -11.78 -2.03
CA ILE A 83 -9.15 -10.79 -0.97
C ILE A 83 -10.37 -9.87 -0.77
N LEU A 84 -11.27 -9.77 -1.75
CA LEU A 84 -12.41 -8.85 -1.76
C LEU A 84 -13.75 -9.48 -1.30
N VAL A 85 -13.73 -10.48 -0.41
CA VAL A 85 -14.94 -11.11 0.18
C VAL A 85 -15.28 -10.50 1.54
#